data_AF-A0A966PY73-F1
#
_entry.id   AF-A0A966PY73-F1
#
_cell.length_a   1.000
_cell.length_b   1.000
_cell.length_c   1.000
_cell.angle_alpha   90.00
_cell.angle_beta   90.00
_cell.angle_gamma   90.00
#
_symmetry.space_group_name_H-M   'P 1'
#
loop_
_entity.id
_entity.type
_entity.pdbx_description
1 polymer ?
#
loop_
_entity_poly.entity_id
_entity_poly.type
_entity_poly.pdbx_seq_one_letter_code
_entity_poly.pdbx_strand_id
1 'polypeptide(L)'
;TPDDVIAAWDDSIYFMEQPVYNPSMSMYYHTNRKLSEAGTIITMAGDIGDEILGGYPKYWKMKENGFKSWGDVIDKWLQRIKRPLVVGVPTLPASVLKDELIKLYPDTLWNPADPVASYKALDCVAQAPNEFFARNDKYGMAFGMEGRFPLTTKMFMQYCLDIPTSYKIGKHKHETKLLTKLAYKGLLPDAIINKSKTGWTVPIGQWLAAGTDKNLKNFYTNSMGEKSTLDRVTVSQKASKALVPAWQMKDWIKRYRMI
;
A
#
# COMPACT_ATOMS: atom_id res chain seq x y z
N THR A 1 -11.02 10.54 -13.49
CA THR A 1 -11.39 11.93 -13.13
C THR A 1 -12.00 11.93 -11.73
N PRO A 2 -12.39 13.08 -11.14
CA PRO A 2 -13.23 13.10 -9.95
C PRO A 2 -14.52 12.29 -10.11
N ASP A 3 -15.22 12.42 -11.23
CA ASP A 3 -16.45 11.65 -11.51
C ASP A 3 -16.21 10.14 -11.50
N ASP A 4 -15.09 9.68 -12.08
CA ASP A 4 -14.73 8.25 -12.04
C ASP A 4 -14.49 7.75 -10.61
N VAL A 5 -13.94 8.60 -9.73
CA VAL A 5 -13.72 8.25 -8.32
C VAL A 5 -15.04 8.10 -7.59
N ILE A 6 -16.00 9.02 -7.83
CA ILE A 6 -17.33 8.97 -7.23
C ILE A 6 -18.08 7.74 -7.72
N ALA A 7 -18.11 7.51 -9.04
CA ALA A 7 -18.80 6.38 -9.65
C ALA A 7 -18.27 5.02 -9.18
N ALA A 8 -16.96 4.92 -8.90
CA ALA A 8 -16.34 3.69 -8.42
C ALA A 8 -16.31 3.54 -6.89
N TRP A 9 -16.73 4.56 -6.13
CA TRP A 9 -16.49 4.61 -4.68
C TRP A 9 -17.20 3.47 -3.95
N ASP A 10 -18.50 3.33 -4.21
CA ASP A 10 -19.36 2.40 -3.49
C ASP A 10 -19.03 0.94 -3.80
N ASP A 11 -18.80 0.64 -5.08
CA ASP A 11 -18.38 -0.70 -5.51
C ASP A 11 -16.98 -1.03 -4.99
N SER A 12 -16.07 -0.05 -4.97
CA SER A 12 -14.72 -0.27 -4.43
C SER A 12 -14.75 -0.65 -2.95
N ILE A 13 -15.72 -0.13 -2.19
CA ILE A 13 -15.97 -0.51 -0.80
C ILE A 13 -16.60 -1.90 -0.73
N TYR A 14 -17.66 -2.13 -1.49
CA TYR A 14 -18.42 -3.38 -1.48
C TYR A 14 -17.53 -4.59 -1.81
N PHE A 15 -16.85 -4.55 -2.96
CA PHE A 15 -16.03 -5.67 -3.43
C PHE A 15 -14.74 -5.87 -2.62
N MET A 16 -14.28 -4.88 -1.84
CA MET A 16 -13.14 -5.10 -0.95
C MET A 16 -13.52 -5.96 0.26
N GLU A 17 -14.79 -5.96 0.67
CA GLU A 17 -15.39 -6.74 1.77
C GLU A 17 -14.74 -6.54 3.15
N GLN A 18 -13.73 -5.69 3.26
CA GLN A 18 -13.09 -5.32 4.52
C GLN A 18 -12.57 -3.88 4.46
N PRO A 19 -12.47 -3.20 5.61
CA PRO A 19 -11.79 -1.91 5.67
C PRO A 19 -10.30 -2.09 5.38
N VAL A 20 -9.74 -1.20 4.54
CA VAL A 20 -8.32 -1.18 4.23
C VAL A 20 -7.76 0.23 4.36
N TYR A 21 -6.51 0.35 4.83
CA TYR A 21 -5.82 1.64 4.91
C TYR A 21 -5.16 1.97 3.56
N ASN A 22 -5.96 2.24 2.52
CA ASN A 22 -5.43 2.52 1.18
C ASN A 22 -6.24 3.61 0.44
N PRO A 23 -5.61 4.72 0.02
CA PRO A 23 -6.33 5.85 -0.58
C PRO A 23 -6.75 5.64 -2.05
N SER A 24 -6.51 4.46 -2.64
CA SER A 24 -6.59 4.25 -4.10
C SER A 24 -7.61 3.20 -4.55
N MET A 25 -8.47 2.74 -3.63
CA MET A 25 -9.46 1.67 -3.87
C MET A 25 -10.35 1.91 -5.09
N SER A 26 -10.99 3.09 -5.16
CA SER A 26 -11.85 3.48 -6.29
C SER A 26 -11.13 3.43 -7.63
N MET A 27 -9.85 3.81 -7.66
CA MET A 27 -9.05 3.76 -8.88
C MET A 27 -8.68 2.33 -9.28
N TYR A 28 -8.38 1.44 -8.32
CA TYR A 28 -8.15 0.03 -8.63
C TYR A 28 -9.41 -0.64 -9.18
N TYR A 29 -10.57 -0.41 -8.55
CA TYR A 29 -11.84 -0.90 -9.07
C TYR A 29 -12.13 -0.37 -10.47
N HIS A 30 -12.02 0.95 -10.66
CA HIS A 30 -12.23 1.59 -11.96
C HIS A 30 -11.31 1.03 -13.04
N THR A 31 -10.03 0.83 -12.72
CA THR A 31 -9.05 0.27 -13.67
C THR A 31 -9.45 -1.14 -14.08
N ASN A 32 -9.83 -2.00 -13.13
CA ASN A 32 -10.28 -3.36 -13.43
C ASN A 32 -11.54 -3.38 -14.30
N ARG A 33 -12.51 -2.50 -14.02
CA ARG A 33 -13.68 -2.32 -14.89
C ARG A 33 -13.28 -1.99 -16.33
N LYS A 34 -12.36 -1.04 -16.52
CA LYS A 34 -11.88 -0.65 -17.85
C LYS A 34 -11.12 -1.75 -18.58
N LEU A 35 -10.35 -2.56 -17.86
CA LEU A 35 -9.67 -3.72 -18.44
C LEU A 35 -10.67 -4.78 -18.91
N SER A 36 -11.69 -5.06 -18.09
CA SER A 36 -12.76 -6.01 -18.43
C SER A 36 -13.61 -5.54 -19.61
N GLU A 37 -14.00 -4.25 -19.65
CA GLU A 37 -14.69 -3.63 -20.79
C GLU A 37 -13.87 -3.76 -22.10
N ALA A 38 -12.54 -3.83 -22.00
CA ALA A 38 -11.64 -4.06 -23.13
C ALA A 38 -11.41 -5.55 -23.46
N GLY A 39 -12.12 -6.47 -22.81
CA GLY A 39 -12.01 -7.93 -23.02
C GLY A 39 -10.81 -8.59 -22.34
N THR A 40 -10.17 -7.92 -21.38
CA THR A 40 -9.08 -8.52 -20.59
C THR A 40 -9.66 -9.59 -19.66
N ILE A 41 -9.04 -10.76 -19.66
CA ILE A 41 -9.39 -11.88 -18.76
C ILE A 41 -8.26 -12.25 -17.79
N ILE A 42 -7.02 -11.84 -18.09
CA ILE A 42 -5.84 -12.11 -17.27
C ILE A 42 -5.03 -10.82 -17.15
N THR A 43 -4.63 -10.47 -15.93
CA THR A 43 -3.71 -9.35 -15.65
C THR A 43 -2.39 -9.85 -15.07
N MET A 44 -1.31 -9.13 -15.31
CA MET A 44 -0.01 -9.38 -14.68
C MET A 44 0.41 -8.15 -13.88
N ALA A 45 0.66 -8.34 -12.59
CA ALA A 45 0.98 -7.27 -11.67
C ALA A 45 2.39 -7.43 -11.08
N GLY A 46 3.08 -6.29 -10.93
CA GLY A 46 4.44 -6.21 -10.40
C GLY A 46 4.53 -6.07 -8.88
N ASP A 47 3.44 -6.38 -8.16
CA ASP A 47 3.40 -6.41 -6.69
C ASP A 47 4.51 -7.32 -6.13
N ILE A 48 4.88 -7.13 -4.87
CA ILE A 48 6.05 -7.73 -4.22
C ILE A 48 7.41 -7.22 -4.73
N GLY A 49 7.50 -6.70 -5.95
CA GLY A 49 8.75 -6.25 -6.53
C GLY A 49 9.46 -5.14 -5.74
N ASP A 50 8.76 -4.34 -4.95
CA ASP A 50 9.40 -3.37 -4.04
C ASP A 50 9.96 -4.04 -2.78
N GLU A 51 9.27 -5.03 -2.25
CA GLU A 51 9.58 -5.75 -1.03
C GLU A 51 10.79 -6.66 -1.23
N ILE A 52 10.81 -7.52 -2.26
CA ILE A 52 11.91 -8.47 -2.46
C ILE A 52 13.18 -7.80 -3.04
N LEU A 53 13.03 -6.80 -3.92
CA LEU A 53 14.14 -6.14 -4.63
C LEU A 53 14.54 -4.77 -4.05
N GLY A 54 13.95 -4.33 -2.92
CA GLY A 54 14.37 -3.12 -2.22
C GLY A 54 13.97 -1.82 -2.93
N GLY A 55 12.69 -1.68 -3.25
CA GLY A 55 12.12 -0.55 -3.99
C GLY A 55 11.67 0.65 -3.16
N TYR A 56 11.45 0.48 -1.85
CA TYR A 56 11.03 1.59 -1.01
C TYR A 56 12.20 2.33 -0.35
N PRO A 57 12.20 3.68 -0.40
CA PRO A 57 13.14 4.50 0.37
C PRO A 57 13.09 4.30 1.88
N LYS A 58 12.01 3.70 2.43
CA LYS A 58 11.90 3.38 3.86
C LYS A 58 12.96 2.36 4.28
N TYR A 59 13.28 1.39 3.42
CA TYR A 59 14.30 0.36 3.69
C TYR A 59 15.70 0.97 3.76
N TRP A 60 16.00 1.95 2.91
CA TRP A 60 17.27 2.68 2.99
C TRP A 60 17.43 3.37 4.35
N LYS A 61 16.40 4.08 4.82
CA LYS A 61 16.40 4.74 6.14
C LYS A 61 16.52 3.76 7.30
N MET A 62 16.09 2.52 7.11
CA MET A 62 16.18 1.46 8.11
C MET A 62 17.60 0.93 8.28
N LYS A 63 18.50 1.10 7.28
CA LYS A 63 19.92 0.75 7.42
C LYS A 63 20.62 1.52 8.55
N GLU A 64 20.14 2.73 8.84
CA GLU A 64 20.66 3.59 9.92
C GLU A 64 20.06 3.25 11.30
N ASN A 65 18.97 2.48 11.34
CA ASN A 65 18.29 2.11 12.58
C ASN A 65 18.82 0.75 13.04
N GLY A 66 19.58 0.74 14.14
CA GLY A 66 20.18 -0.46 14.73
C GLY A 66 19.14 -1.36 15.41
N PHE A 67 18.38 -2.12 14.62
CA PHE A 67 17.57 -3.24 15.12
C PHE A 67 18.47 -4.24 15.86
N LYS A 68 18.12 -4.59 17.09
CA LYS A 68 18.88 -5.53 17.93
C LYS A 68 18.19 -6.88 18.07
N SER A 69 16.88 -6.92 17.86
CA SER A 69 16.06 -8.12 18.03
C SER A 69 14.91 -8.18 17.02
N TRP A 70 14.30 -9.37 16.89
CA TRP A 70 13.05 -9.54 16.14
C TRP A 70 11.91 -8.65 16.68
N GLY A 71 11.85 -8.48 18.00
CA GLY A 71 10.88 -7.59 18.64
C GLY A 71 10.99 -6.13 18.15
N ASP A 72 12.20 -5.64 17.89
CA ASP A 72 12.40 -4.29 17.35
C ASP A 72 11.87 -4.16 15.91
N VAL A 73 11.97 -5.24 15.12
CA VAL A 73 11.42 -5.29 13.76
C VAL A 73 9.90 -5.21 13.82
N ILE A 74 9.25 -5.99 14.70
CA ILE A 74 7.81 -5.97 14.91
C ILE A 74 7.34 -4.59 15.39
N ASP A 75 8.02 -4.00 16.38
CA ASP A 75 7.70 -2.64 16.88
C ASP A 75 7.77 -1.61 15.76
N LYS A 76 8.81 -1.68 14.93
CA LYS A 76 8.95 -0.78 13.78
C LYS A 76 7.87 -1.03 12.74
N TRP A 77 7.46 -2.28 12.54
CA TRP A 77 6.43 -2.64 11.58
C TRP A 77 5.06 -2.14 12.02
N LEU A 78 4.73 -2.23 13.31
CA LEU A 78 3.51 -1.64 13.90
C LEU A 78 3.41 -0.13 13.64
N GLN A 79 4.54 0.58 13.61
CA GLN A 79 4.61 2.02 13.34
C GLN A 79 4.52 2.39 11.84
N ARG A 80 4.24 1.43 10.95
CA ARG A 80 4.14 1.70 9.50
C ARG A 80 3.03 2.69 9.14
N ILE A 81 1.97 2.75 9.94
CA ILE A 81 0.88 3.72 9.78
C ILE A 81 1.15 4.91 10.70
N LYS A 82 1.57 6.04 10.12
CA LYS A 82 1.95 7.25 10.89
C LYS A 82 0.80 7.95 11.59
N ARG A 83 -0.43 7.76 11.10
CA ARG A 83 -1.65 8.40 11.58
C ARG A 83 -2.79 7.38 11.47
N PRO A 84 -2.83 6.40 12.39
CA PRO A 84 -3.89 5.42 12.39
C PRO A 84 -5.24 6.12 12.60
N LEU A 85 -6.29 5.55 12.02
CA LEU A 85 -7.63 6.05 12.21
C LEU A 85 -8.10 5.68 13.61
N VAL A 86 -8.73 6.64 14.30
CA VAL A 86 -9.45 6.34 15.54
C VAL A 86 -10.86 5.92 15.14
N VAL A 87 -11.06 4.61 15.08
CA VAL A 87 -12.39 4.00 15.03
C VAL A 87 -12.88 3.93 16.47
N GLY A 88 -14.09 4.41 16.79
CA GLY A 88 -14.60 4.62 18.15
C GLY A 88 -14.77 3.37 19.04
N VAL A 89 -14.03 2.30 18.74
CA VAL A 89 -13.85 1.10 19.57
C VAL A 89 -12.60 1.23 20.45
N PRO A 90 -12.56 0.60 21.63
CA PRO A 90 -11.36 0.54 22.46
C PRO A 90 -10.18 -0.03 21.67
N THR A 91 -9.06 0.69 21.66
CA THR A 91 -7.83 0.22 21.03
C THR A 91 -7.09 -0.74 21.97
N LEU A 92 -6.62 -1.87 21.44
CA LEU A 92 -5.74 -2.76 22.18
C LEU A 92 -4.39 -2.06 22.48
N PRO A 93 -3.77 -2.34 23.64
CA PRO A 93 -2.42 -1.87 23.92
C PRO A 93 -1.42 -2.36 22.85
N ALA A 94 -0.43 -1.53 22.53
CA ALA A 94 0.59 -1.89 21.55
C ALA A 94 1.38 -3.16 21.94
N SER A 95 1.56 -3.42 23.24
CA SER A 95 2.17 -4.64 23.75
C SER A 95 1.39 -5.89 23.39
N VAL A 96 0.06 -5.87 23.56
CA VAL A 96 -0.81 -6.99 23.19
C VAL A 96 -0.72 -7.27 21.69
N LEU A 97 -0.75 -6.22 20.85
CA LEU A 97 -0.60 -6.37 19.40
C LEU A 97 0.77 -6.93 19.02
N LYS A 98 1.84 -6.49 19.69
CA LYS A 98 3.19 -7.00 19.48
C LYS A 98 3.26 -8.49 19.81
N ASP A 99 2.73 -8.90 20.95
CA ASP A 99 2.77 -10.30 21.40
C ASP A 99 2.02 -11.21 20.43
N GLU A 100 0.84 -10.78 19.92
CA GLU A 100 0.11 -11.52 18.90
C GLU A 100 0.86 -11.58 17.56
N LEU A 101 1.48 -10.48 17.13
CA LEU A 101 2.28 -10.47 15.89
C LEU A 101 3.51 -11.37 15.97
N ILE A 102 4.16 -11.48 17.14
CA ILE A 102 5.29 -12.39 17.34
C ILE A 102 4.84 -13.86 17.24
N LYS A 103 3.63 -14.19 17.73
CA LYS A 103 3.06 -15.53 17.58
C LYS A 103 2.76 -15.86 16.12
N LEU A 104 2.22 -14.90 15.36
CA LEU A 104 1.84 -15.09 13.95
C LEU A 104 3.06 -15.10 13.01
N TYR A 105 4.05 -14.24 13.29
CA TYR A 105 5.27 -14.09 12.51
C TYR A 105 6.46 -14.35 13.42
N PRO A 106 6.86 -15.63 13.57
CA PRO A 106 7.93 -16.02 14.46
C PRO A 106 9.29 -15.48 13.99
N ASP A 107 10.27 -15.57 14.89
CA ASP A 107 11.65 -15.13 14.68
C ASP A 107 12.42 -15.92 13.61
N THR A 108 11.80 -16.89 12.95
CA THR A 108 12.37 -17.56 11.77
C THR A 108 12.65 -16.59 10.61
N LEU A 109 11.99 -15.42 10.61
CA LEU A 109 12.26 -14.32 9.67
C LEU A 109 13.43 -13.42 10.12
N TRP A 110 13.95 -13.60 11.34
CA TRP A 110 15.02 -12.79 11.89
C TRP A 110 16.38 -13.18 11.31
N ASN A 111 17.05 -12.18 10.74
CA ASN A 111 18.40 -12.26 10.23
C ASN A 111 19.21 -11.15 10.90
N PRO A 112 19.99 -11.47 11.96
CA PRO A 112 20.77 -10.47 12.66
C PRO A 112 21.88 -9.84 11.79
N ALA A 113 22.31 -10.52 10.72
CA ALA A 113 23.30 -9.98 9.79
C ALA A 113 22.69 -9.00 8.77
N ASP A 114 21.38 -9.09 8.51
CA ASP A 114 20.64 -8.14 7.68
C ASP A 114 19.22 -7.89 8.24
N PRO A 115 19.08 -7.06 9.30
CA PRO A 115 17.79 -6.76 9.90
C PRO A 115 16.79 -6.09 8.94
N VAL A 116 17.28 -5.40 7.91
CA VAL A 116 16.42 -4.80 6.89
C VAL A 116 15.81 -5.87 5.99
N ALA A 117 16.54 -6.95 5.69
CA ALA A 117 15.97 -8.12 5.02
C ALA A 117 14.85 -8.76 5.85
N SER A 118 14.99 -8.85 7.18
CA SER A 118 13.91 -9.35 8.06
C SER A 118 12.65 -8.49 7.98
N TYR A 119 12.78 -7.16 8.02
CA TYR A 119 11.64 -6.27 7.85
C TYR A 119 10.98 -6.45 6.48
N LYS A 120 11.76 -6.65 5.41
CA LYS A 120 11.23 -6.90 4.06
C LYS A 120 10.53 -8.25 3.94
N ALA A 121 11.06 -9.28 4.59
CA ALA A 121 10.44 -10.60 4.66
C ALA A 121 9.09 -10.50 5.39
N LEU A 122 9.02 -9.74 6.49
CA LEU A 122 7.77 -9.44 7.18
C LEU A 122 6.76 -8.71 6.27
N ASP A 123 7.19 -7.71 5.49
CA ASP A 123 6.31 -7.07 4.50
C ASP A 123 5.74 -8.10 3.49
N CYS A 124 6.53 -9.09 3.06
CA CYS A 124 6.09 -10.12 2.11
C CYS A 124 5.02 -11.05 2.71
N VAL A 125 5.14 -11.45 3.97
CA VAL A 125 4.21 -12.41 4.59
C VAL A 125 3.04 -11.75 5.31
N ALA A 126 3.20 -10.50 5.74
CA ALA A 126 2.16 -9.79 6.49
C ALA A 126 1.42 -8.75 5.64
N GLN A 127 2.12 -7.86 4.94
CA GLN A 127 1.47 -6.77 4.19
C GLN A 127 0.89 -7.27 2.86
N ALA A 128 1.68 -8.00 2.09
CA ALA A 128 1.31 -8.36 0.73
C ALA A 128 0.02 -9.19 0.59
N PRO A 129 -0.18 -10.29 1.36
CA PRO A 129 -1.42 -11.05 1.25
C PRO A 129 -2.65 -10.23 1.67
N ASN A 130 -2.50 -9.42 2.72
CA ASN A 130 -3.61 -8.67 3.31
C ASN A 130 -3.97 -7.37 2.55
N GLU A 131 -3.06 -6.82 1.75
CA GLU A 131 -3.29 -5.54 1.05
C GLU A 131 -3.11 -5.65 -0.47
N PHE A 132 -2.04 -6.27 -0.95
CA PHE A 132 -1.68 -6.24 -2.37
C PHE A 132 -2.44 -7.29 -3.15
N PHE A 133 -2.36 -8.55 -2.70
CA PHE A 133 -3.00 -9.67 -3.36
C PHE A 133 -4.51 -9.61 -3.22
N ALA A 134 -5.01 -9.39 -2.00
CA ALA A 134 -6.44 -9.23 -1.75
C ALA A 134 -7.08 -8.16 -2.65
N ARG A 135 -6.38 -7.05 -2.90
CA ARG A 135 -6.92 -5.98 -3.75
C ARG A 135 -6.97 -6.36 -5.23
N ASN A 136 -5.92 -6.97 -5.75
CA ASN A 136 -5.90 -7.40 -7.15
C ASN A 136 -6.91 -8.52 -7.38
N ASP A 137 -6.96 -9.49 -6.46
CA ASP A 137 -7.85 -10.63 -6.51
C ASP A 137 -9.32 -10.20 -6.46
N LYS A 138 -9.72 -9.46 -5.42
CA LYS A 138 -11.11 -9.04 -5.24
C LYS A 138 -11.64 -8.17 -6.38
N TYR A 139 -10.85 -7.21 -6.85
CA TYR A 139 -11.27 -6.35 -7.95
C TYR A 139 -11.17 -7.01 -9.32
N GLY A 140 -10.23 -7.92 -9.53
CA GLY A 140 -10.19 -8.74 -10.74
C GLY A 140 -11.40 -9.67 -10.82
N MET A 141 -11.68 -10.39 -9.73
CA MET A 141 -12.79 -11.33 -9.62
C MET A 141 -14.17 -10.67 -9.74
N ALA A 142 -14.32 -9.41 -9.29
CA ALA A 142 -15.53 -8.62 -9.53
C ALA A 142 -15.90 -8.50 -11.03
N PHE A 143 -14.93 -8.72 -11.93
CA PHE A 143 -15.10 -8.69 -13.37
C PHE A 143 -14.63 -9.98 -14.07
N GLY A 144 -14.51 -11.09 -13.34
CA GLY A 144 -14.10 -12.39 -13.88
C GLY A 144 -12.67 -12.45 -14.42
N MET A 145 -11.78 -11.58 -13.94
CA MET A 145 -10.38 -11.54 -14.35
C MET A 145 -9.45 -12.25 -13.36
N GLU A 146 -8.49 -13.01 -13.87
CA GLU A 146 -7.43 -13.65 -13.10
C GLU A 146 -6.22 -12.71 -12.93
N GLY A 147 -5.82 -12.45 -11.68
CA GLY A 147 -4.59 -11.69 -11.38
C GLY A 147 -3.38 -12.60 -11.21
N ARG A 148 -2.32 -12.39 -12.01
CA ARG A 148 -1.04 -13.11 -11.91
C ARG A 148 0.07 -12.22 -11.40
N PHE A 149 0.97 -12.80 -10.59
CA PHE A 149 2.08 -12.08 -9.96
C PHE A 149 3.42 -12.76 -10.31
N PRO A 150 4.06 -12.41 -11.43
CA PRO A 150 5.27 -13.10 -11.89
C PRO A 150 6.43 -13.07 -10.89
N LEU A 151 6.48 -12.05 -10.03
CA LEU A 151 7.54 -11.89 -9.02
C LEU A 151 7.32 -12.70 -7.74
N THR A 152 6.19 -13.39 -7.60
CA THR A 152 5.82 -14.12 -6.38
C THR A 152 6.01 -15.64 -6.51
N THR A 153 6.74 -16.09 -7.53
CA THR A 153 7.10 -17.51 -7.61
C THR A 153 8.03 -17.86 -6.45
N LYS A 154 7.84 -19.03 -5.84
CA LYS A 154 8.63 -19.47 -4.68
C LYS A 154 10.14 -19.39 -4.95
N MET A 155 10.56 -19.87 -6.11
CA MET A 155 11.98 -19.84 -6.52
C MET A 155 12.52 -18.42 -6.65
N PHE A 156 11.80 -17.52 -7.31
CA PHE A 156 12.29 -16.15 -7.52
C PHE A 156 12.29 -15.34 -6.22
N MET A 157 11.26 -15.51 -5.38
CA MET A 157 11.21 -14.88 -4.06
C MET A 157 12.37 -15.37 -3.19
N GLN A 158 12.61 -16.68 -3.11
CA GLN A 158 13.71 -17.25 -2.34
C GLN A 158 15.06 -16.68 -2.80
N TYR A 159 15.33 -16.78 -4.11
CA TYR A 159 16.54 -16.22 -4.70
C TYR A 159 16.71 -14.73 -4.36
N CYS A 160 15.65 -13.94 -4.53
CA CYS A 160 15.72 -12.53 -4.22
C CYS A 160 15.96 -12.31 -2.73
N LEU A 161 15.24 -12.97 -1.83
CA LEU A 161 15.35 -12.77 -0.38
C LEU A 161 16.73 -13.13 0.18
N ASP A 162 17.40 -14.13 -0.41
CA ASP A 162 18.76 -14.55 -0.01
C ASP A 162 19.85 -13.53 -0.38
N ILE A 163 19.59 -12.65 -1.35
CA ILE A 163 20.54 -11.59 -1.70
C ILE A 163 20.59 -10.52 -0.59
N PRO A 164 21.77 -10.17 -0.05
CA PRO A 164 21.87 -9.14 0.98
C PRO A 164 21.31 -7.78 0.53
N THR A 165 20.68 -7.05 1.44
CA THR A 165 20.03 -5.77 1.16
C THR A 165 20.99 -4.71 0.63
N SER A 166 22.28 -4.80 0.96
CA SER A 166 23.35 -3.94 0.43
C SER A 166 23.51 -4.00 -1.09
N TYR A 167 23.18 -5.12 -1.73
CA TYR A 167 23.20 -5.25 -3.20
C TYR A 167 21.94 -4.69 -3.87
N LYS A 168 20.83 -4.63 -3.14
CA LYS A 168 19.52 -4.20 -3.67
C LYS A 168 19.33 -2.68 -3.58
N ILE A 169 19.90 -2.07 -2.55
CA ILE A 169 19.75 -0.66 -2.20
C ILE A 169 21.13 -0.03 -2.04
N GLY A 170 21.37 1.10 -2.71
CA GLY A 170 22.65 1.80 -2.71
C GLY A 170 22.95 2.60 -1.43
N LYS A 171 23.91 3.52 -1.58
CA LYS A 171 24.38 4.43 -0.51
C LYS A 171 23.42 5.60 -0.34
N HIS A 172 22.77 6.04 -1.41
CA HIS A 172 21.84 7.17 -1.38
C HIS A 172 20.39 6.69 -1.41
N LYS A 173 19.51 7.46 -0.77
CA LYS A 173 18.07 7.14 -0.62
C LYS A 173 17.32 6.85 -1.94
N HIS A 174 17.76 7.43 -3.05
CA HIS A 174 17.12 7.27 -4.37
C HIS A 174 17.60 6.02 -5.12
N GLU A 175 18.66 5.37 -4.64
CA GLU A 175 19.26 4.17 -5.24
C GLU A 175 18.52 2.92 -4.77
N THR A 176 17.29 2.74 -5.26
CA THR A 176 16.44 1.57 -5.00
C THR A 176 16.34 0.66 -6.23
N LYS A 177 16.00 -0.62 -6.01
CA LYS A 177 15.92 -1.69 -7.04
C LYS A 177 17.16 -1.76 -7.95
N LEU A 178 18.36 -1.66 -7.37
CA LEU A 178 19.60 -1.60 -8.16
C LEU A 178 19.75 -2.80 -9.09
N LEU A 179 19.51 -4.02 -8.60
CA LEU A 179 19.63 -5.24 -9.39
C LEU A 179 18.72 -5.23 -10.62
N THR A 180 17.47 -4.78 -10.48
CA THR A 180 16.53 -4.69 -11.59
C THR A 180 16.96 -3.61 -12.59
N LYS A 181 17.40 -2.44 -12.10
CA LYS A 181 17.88 -1.36 -12.98
C LYS A 181 19.11 -1.79 -13.77
N LEU A 182 20.03 -2.54 -13.16
CA LEU A 182 21.21 -3.09 -13.82
C LEU A 182 20.82 -4.16 -14.85
N ALA A 183 19.94 -5.10 -14.48
CA ALA A 183 19.52 -6.19 -15.35
C ALA A 183 18.81 -5.71 -16.62
N TYR A 184 18.03 -4.63 -16.53
CA TYR A 184 17.29 -4.06 -17.68
C TYR A 184 17.99 -2.85 -18.32
N LYS A 185 19.22 -2.51 -17.90
CA LYS A 185 19.97 -1.40 -18.50
C LYS A 185 20.24 -1.68 -19.97
N GLY A 186 19.88 -0.73 -20.84
CA GLY A 186 20.00 -0.89 -22.29
C GLY A 186 18.87 -1.71 -22.94
N LEU A 187 17.99 -2.34 -22.16
CA LEU A 187 16.79 -3.02 -22.65
C LEU A 187 15.53 -2.16 -22.55
N LEU A 188 15.45 -1.31 -21.52
CA LEU A 188 14.36 -0.35 -21.33
C LEU A 188 14.87 1.08 -21.49
N PRO A 189 14.02 2.04 -21.91
CA PRO A 189 14.40 3.44 -21.99
C PRO A 189 14.93 3.98 -20.66
N ASP A 190 15.94 4.84 -20.71
CA ASP A 190 16.54 5.46 -19.52
C ASP A 190 15.51 6.23 -18.68
N ALA A 191 14.49 6.80 -19.32
CA ALA A 191 13.39 7.47 -18.65
C ALA A 191 12.57 6.54 -17.73
N ILE A 192 12.53 5.23 -18.03
CA ILE A 192 11.87 4.21 -17.21
C ILE A 192 12.84 3.69 -16.13
N ILE A 193 14.07 3.35 -16.51
CA ILE A 193 15.09 2.80 -15.60
C ILE A 193 15.45 3.79 -14.49
N ASN A 194 15.64 5.06 -14.82
CA ASN A 194 16.05 6.10 -13.89
C ASN A 194 14.86 6.78 -13.18
N LYS A 195 13.63 6.35 -13.47
CA LYS A 195 12.43 6.93 -12.87
C LYS A 195 12.45 6.76 -11.35
N SER A 196 12.18 7.87 -10.65
CA SER A 196 11.97 7.83 -9.20
C SER A 196 10.70 7.03 -8.84
N LYS A 197 10.74 6.34 -7.70
CA LYS A 197 9.60 5.57 -7.18
C LYS A 197 8.41 6.52 -6.97
N THR A 198 7.32 6.24 -7.68
CA THR A 198 6.02 6.89 -7.47
C THR A 198 5.06 5.89 -6.87
N GLY A 199 4.18 6.37 -5.99
CA GLY A 199 3.05 5.57 -5.52
C GLY A 199 1.99 5.46 -6.62
N TRP A 200 1.18 4.41 -6.54
CA TRP A 200 0.00 4.25 -7.38
C TRP A 200 -1.19 4.92 -6.71
N THR A 201 -1.34 6.23 -6.91
CA THR A 201 -2.34 7.05 -6.18
C THR A 201 -2.97 8.12 -7.07
N VAL A 202 -4.24 8.42 -6.83
CA VAL A 202 -4.97 9.53 -7.45
C VAL A 202 -4.89 10.79 -6.58
N PRO A 203 -4.80 12.00 -7.16
CA PRO A 203 -4.63 13.25 -6.41
C PRO A 203 -5.95 13.78 -5.78
N ILE A 204 -6.74 12.92 -5.12
CA ILE A 204 -8.06 13.27 -4.56
C ILE A 204 -7.99 14.49 -3.63
N GLY A 205 -7.00 14.55 -2.73
CA GLY A 205 -6.90 15.71 -1.83
C GLY A 205 -6.47 16.99 -2.53
N GLN A 206 -5.76 16.93 -3.66
CA GLN A 206 -5.48 18.13 -4.45
C GLN A 206 -6.77 18.65 -5.10
N TRP A 207 -7.62 17.76 -5.64
CA TRP A 207 -8.91 18.15 -6.21
C TRP A 207 -9.85 18.76 -5.16
N LEU A 208 -9.93 18.15 -3.97
CA LEU A 208 -10.74 18.67 -2.87
C LEU A 208 -10.25 20.05 -2.41
N ALA A 209 -8.93 20.25 -2.30
CA ALA A 209 -8.36 21.50 -1.83
C ALA A 209 -8.43 22.62 -2.86
N ALA A 210 -8.25 22.30 -4.14
CA ALA A 210 -8.39 23.25 -5.22
C ALA A 210 -9.86 23.66 -5.42
N GLY A 211 -10.82 22.88 -4.90
CA GLY A 211 -12.25 23.15 -5.05
C GLY A 211 -12.72 23.11 -6.50
N THR A 212 -11.93 22.49 -7.39
CA THR A 212 -12.15 22.50 -8.84
C THR A 212 -13.35 21.66 -9.25
N ASP A 213 -13.81 20.74 -8.39
CA ASP A 213 -14.93 19.85 -8.65
C ASP A 213 -15.97 19.94 -7.52
N LYS A 214 -17.15 20.50 -7.84
CA LYS A 214 -18.25 20.66 -6.90
C LYS A 214 -18.87 19.32 -6.50
N ASN A 215 -18.93 18.36 -7.41
CA ASN A 215 -19.54 17.05 -7.16
C ASN A 215 -18.72 16.27 -6.15
N LEU A 216 -17.39 16.23 -6.33
CA LEU A 216 -16.47 15.57 -5.41
C LEU A 216 -16.50 16.23 -4.02
N LYS A 217 -16.54 17.57 -3.97
CA LYS A 217 -16.66 18.29 -2.70
C LYS A 217 -17.97 17.96 -1.99
N ASN A 218 -19.09 18.00 -2.71
CA ASN A 218 -20.40 17.68 -2.14
C ASN A 218 -20.46 16.22 -1.68
N PHE A 219 -19.94 15.29 -2.48
CA PHE A 219 -19.85 13.87 -2.14
C PHE A 219 -19.05 13.67 -0.85
N TYR A 220 -17.87 14.29 -0.74
CA TYR A 220 -17.07 14.29 0.48
C TYR A 220 -17.80 14.88 1.69
N THR A 221 -18.40 16.06 1.57
CA THR A 221 -19.10 16.74 2.67
C THR A 221 -20.32 15.95 3.15
N ASN A 222 -21.06 15.31 2.24
CA ASN A 222 -22.22 14.48 2.57
C ASN A 222 -21.84 13.24 3.39
N SER A 223 -20.68 12.64 3.11
CA SER A 223 -20.16 11.52 3.90
C SER A 223 -19.53 11.96 5.22
N MET A 224 -18.71 13.03 5.19
CA MET A 224 -17.87 13.42 6.31
C MET A 224 -18.51 14.43 7.26
N GLY A 225 -19.59 15.13 6.87
CA GLY A 225 -20.23 16.20 7.62
C GLY A 225 -19.47 17.54 7.54
N GLU A 226 -20.16 18.64 7.84
CA GLU A 226 -19.62 20.02 7.72
C GLU A 226 -18.37 20.28 8.58
N LYS A 227 -18.21 19.57 9.71
CA LYS A 227 -17.05 19.71 10.63
C LYS A 227 -15.87 18.78 10.29
N SER A 228 -15.74 18.35 9.04
CA SER A 228 -14.63 17.45 8.68
C SER A 228 -13.33 18.24 8.45
N THR A 229 -12.23 17.64 8.90
CA THR A 229 -10.90 18.24 9.15
C THR A 229 -10.13 18.78 7.93
N LEU A 230 -10.81 19.11 6.83
CA LEU A 230 -10.21 19.71 5.63
C LEU A 230 -10.06 21.24 5.69
N ASP A 231 -10.81 21.94 6.54
CA ASP A 231 -10.77 23.41 6.60
C ASP A 231 -9.41 24.00 7.06
N ARG A 232 -8.48 23.16 7.52
CA ARG A 232 -7.21 23.61 8.12
C ARG A 232 -5.93 22.94 7.62
N VAL A 233 -5.98 22.13 6.57
CA VAL A 233 -4.75 21.52 6.05
C VAL A 233 -4.45 22.10 4.69
N THR A 234 -3.32 22.79 4.55
CA THR A 234 -2.67 23.05 3.27
C THR A 234 -2.44 21.69 2.61
N VAL A 235 -3.37 21.25 1.75
CA VAL A 235 -3.50 19.82 1.39
C VAL A 235 -2.41 19.44 0.41
N SER A 236 -1.32 18.89 0.94
CA SER A 236 -0.37 18.12 0.15
C SER A 236 -0.92 16.72 -0.12
N GLN A 237 -0.43 16.05 -1.18
CA GLN A 237 -0.74 14.64 -1.48
C GLN A 237 -0.49 13.70 -0.29
N LYS A 238 0.37 14.08 0.66
CA LYS A 238 0.61 13.32 1.90
C LYS A 238 -0.57 13.37 2.86
N ALA A 239 -1.30 14.48 2.92
CA ALA A 239 -2.50 14.60 3.74
C ALA A 239 -3.64 13.72 3.19
N SER A 240 -3.73 13.58 1.87
CA SER A 240 -4.70 12.70 1.19
C SER A 240 -4.55 11.22 1.58
N LYS A 241 -3.32 10.78 1.90
CA LYS A 241 -3.04 9.39 2.28
C LYS A 241 -3.67 8.95 3.61
N ALA A 242 -3.99 9.89 4.48
CA ALA A 242 -4.72 9.60 5.73
C ALA A 242 -6.21 9.94 5.59
N LEU A 243 -6.53 10.99 4.83
CA LEU A 243 -7.89 11.47 4.62
C LEU A 243 -8.78 10.42 3.93
N VAL A 244 -8.34 9.86 2.80
CA VAL A 244 -9.18 8.95 2.01
C VAL A 244 -9.47 7.66 2.78
N PRO A 245 -8.51 7.02 3.47
CA PRO A 245 -8.83 5.92 4.38
C PRO A 245 -9.81 6.30 5.49
N ALA A 246 -9.71 7.51 6.07
CA ALA A 246 -10.65 7.99 7.09
C ALA A 246 -12.08 8.07 6.54
N TRP A 247 -12.21 8.61 5.33
CA TRP A 247 -13.48 8.71 4.63
C TRP A 247 -14.06 7.32 4.33
N GLN A 248 -13.26 6.41 3.75
CA GLN A 248 -13.67 5.03 3.49
C GLN A 248 -14.17 4.34 4.76
N MET A 249 -13.42 4.47 5.87
CA MET A 249 -13.81 3.88 7.14
C MET A 249 -15.13 4.45 7.66
N LYS A 250 -15.35 5.77 7.54
CA LYS A 250 -16.61 6.40 7.96
C LYS A 250 -17.79 5.90 7.13
N ASP A 251 -17.63 5.77 5.82
CA ASP A 251 -18.67 5.24 4.95
C ASP A 251 -18.96 3.76 5.25
N TRP A 252 -17.92 2.96 5.54
CA TRP A 252 -18.05 1.59 6.02
C TRP A 252 -18.89 1.50 7.30
N ILE A 253 -18.53 2.28 8.32
CA ILE A 253 -19.27 2.35 9.59
C ILE A 253 -20.74 2.70 9.36
N LYS A 254 -21.00 3.74 8.57
CA LYS A 254 -22.37 4.20 8.27
C LYS A 254 -23.17 3.15 7.50
N ARG A 255 -22.58 2.51 6.50
CA ARG A 255 -23.26 1.56 5.60
C ARG A 255 -23.58 0.24 6.29
N TYR A 256 -22.59 -0.33 6.98
CA TYR A 256 -22.69 -1.65 7.58
C TYR A 256 -23.08 -1.61 9.06
N ARG A 257 -23.40 -0.43 9.59
CA ARG A 257 -23.76 -0.20 11.00
C ARG A 257 -22.73 -0.84 11.94
N MET A 258 -21.46 -0.67 11.60
CA MET A 258 -20.37 -1.14 12.45
C MET A 258 -20.26 -0.17 13.63
N ILE A 259 -20.67 -0.63 14.81
CA ILE A 259 -20.82 0.11 16.08
C ILE A 259 -22.14 0.89 16.17
#